data_AF-A0A832RNQ0-F1
#
_entry.id   AF-A0A832RNQ0-F1
#
_cell.length_a   1.000
_cell.length_b   1.000
_cell.length_c   1.000
_cell.angle_alpha   90.00
_cell.angle_beta   90.00
_cell.angle_gamma   90.00
#
_symmetry.space_group_name_H-M   'P 1'
#
loop_
_entity.id
_entity.type
_entity.pdbx_description
1 polymer ?
#
loop_
_entity_poly.entity_id
_entity_poly.type
_entity_poly.pdbx_seq_one_letter_code
_entity_poly.pdbx_strand_id
1 'polypeptide(L)'
;MADYIQHKFVKPNTVEHREYQVSLAEQAKSENCLIVLPTGLGKTTVALHVIAHYLSLGVGGVLFLAPTRVLTNQHYDFLKNNLNLEDIGLVTGEDSIEKRRKNWSNSVICATPEITRNDLDREIVSLDQFSLVIFDEAHRTVGDYAYSAIASRFVGKKTRIIGMTATLPADKEKATEIITTLQIASVAQR
;
A
#
# COMPACT_ATOMS: atom_id res chain seq x y z
N MET A 1 -15.80 19.32 19.16
CA MET A 1 -14.46 19.56 18.59
C MET A 1 -14.09 18.31 17.80
N ALA A 2 -13.52 18.46 16.60
CA ALA A 2 -13.08 17.30 15.84
C ALA A 2 -11.91 16.64 16.60
N ASP A 3 -11.98 15.32 16.75
CA ASP A 3 -10.88 14.51 17.27
C ASP A 3 -9.98 14.10 16.10
N TYR A 4 -8.67 14.17 16.27
CA TYR A 4 -7.68 13.95 15.22
C TYR A 4 -6.67 12.90 15.65
N ILE A 5 -6.19 12.11 14.69
CA ILE A 5 -5.19 11.07 14.95
C ILE A 5 -3.92 11.69 15.54
N GLN A 6 -3.46 11.13 16.67
CA GLN A 6 -2.19 11.48 17.30
C GLN A 6 -1.17 10.37 17.04
N HIS A 7 -0.18 10.65 16.18
CA HIS A 7 0.92 9.72 15.90
C HIS A 7 2.15 10.47 15.41
N LYS A 8 3.37 10.07 15.81
CA LYS A 8 4.62 10.79 15.49
C LYS A 8 4.87 11.03 13.99
N PHE A 9 4.38 10.11 13.15
CA PHE A 9 4.47 10.16 11.69
C PHE A 9 3.25 10.75 11.00
N VAL A 10 2.22 11.18 11.73
CA VAL A 10 1.03 11.83 11.16
C VAL A 10 1.05 13.30 11.56
N LYS A 11 0.81 14.19 10.60
CA LYS A 11 0.75 15.63 10.85
C LYS A 11 -0.43 15.94 11.78
N PRO A 12 -0.25 16.82 12.78
CA PRO A 12 -1.34 17.22 13.65
C PRO A 12 -2.49 17.86 12.87
N ASN A 13 -3.73 17.55 13.27
CA ASN A 13 -4.96 18.15 12.73
C ASN A 13 -5.23 17.93 11.22
N THR A 14 -4.59 16.93 10.58
CA THR A 14 -4.82 16.66 9.15
C THR A 14 -5.77 15.51 8.88
N VAL A 15 -5.95 14.60 9.86
CA VAL A 15 -6.81 13.41 9.70
C VAL A 15 -7.67 13.20 10.93
N GLU A 16 -8.99 13.21 10.72
CA GLU A 16 -9.98 12.94 11.75
C GLU A 16 -9.85 11.52 12.30
N HIS A 17 -10.03 11.38 13.60
CA HIS A 17 -10.11 10.08 14.24
C HIS A 17 -11.47 9.42 13.95
N ARG A 18 -11.44 8.24 13.33
CA ARG A 18 -12.62 7.40 13.08
C ARG A 18 -12.35 5.99 13.56
N GLU A 19 -13.09 5.55 14.56
CA GLU A 19 -12.86 4.27 15.26
C GLU A 19 -12.79 3.06 14.30
N TYR A 20 -13.61 3.04 13.25
CA TYR A 20 -13.57 1.96 12.28
C TYR A 20 -12.32 1.96 11.41
N GLN A 21 -11.78 3.12 11.08
CA GLN A 21 -10.54 3.20 10.31
C GLN A 21 -9.37 2.69 11.16
N VAL A 22 -9.38 3.00 12.45
CA VAL A 22 -8.43 2.46 13.44
C VAL A 22 -8.59 0.95 13.55
N SER A 23 -9.80 0.44 13.74
CA SER A 23 -10.07 -1.00 13.86
C SER A 23 -9.61 -1.79 12.62
N LEU A 24 -9.95 -1.33 11.41
CA LEU A 24 -9.47 -1.93 10.17
C LEU A 24 -7.93 -1.89 10.06
N ALA A 25 -7.31 -0.79 10.50
CA ALA A 25 -5.86 -0.67 10.49
C ALA A 25 -5.17 -1.60 11.51
N GLU A 26 -5.74 -1.81 12.70
CA GLU A 26 -5.19 -2.74 13.70
C GLU A 26 -5.15 -4.17 13.16
N GLN A 27 -6.22 -4.62 12.51
CA GLN A 27 -6.24 -5.92 11.85
C GLN A 27 -5.19 -6.01 10.74
N ALA A 28 -5.04 -4.95 9.94
CA ALA A 28 -4.06 -4.92 8.86
C ALA A 28 -2.60 -4.81 9.32
N LYS A 29 -2.34 -4.41 10.58
CA LYS A 29 -0.99 -4.42 11.18
C LYS A 29 -0.57 -5.83 11.58
N SER A 30 -1.50 -6.62 12.14
CA SER A 30 -1.22 -7.93 12.75
C SER A 30 -1.01 -9.05 11.72
N GLU A 31 -1.69 -8.99 10.56
CA GLU A 31 -1.63 -10.04 9.54
C GLU A 31 -1.87 -9.51 8.12
N ASN A 32 -1.62 -10.36 7.12
CA ASN A 32 -1.90 -9.99 5.73
C ASN A 32 -3.42 -9.85 5.57
N CYS A 33 -3.87 -8.67 5.15
CA CYS A 33 -5.27 -8.31 5.26
C CYS A 33 -5.80 -7.75 3.95
N LEU A 34 -7.01 -8.14 3.58
CA LEU A 34 -7.76 -7.51 2.50
C LEU A 34 -8.81 -6.57 3.09
N ILE A 35 -8.64 -5.28 2.86
CA ILE A 35 -9.54 -4.24 3.32
C ILE A 35 -10.59 -3.97 2.23
N VAL A 36 -11.84 -4.29 2.54
CA VAL A 36 -12.99 -4.05 1.65
C VAL A 36 -13.80 -2.89 2.21
N LEU A 37 -13.68 -1.72 1.58
CA LEU A 37 -14.32 -0.50 2.05
C LEU A 37 -14.78 0.36 0.86
N PRO A 38 -16.07 0.73 0.78
CA PRO A 38 -16.60 1.59 -0.28
C PRO A 38 -15.77 2.87 -0.52
N THR A 39 -15.78 3.34 -1.76
CA THR A 39 -15.13 4.61 -2.12
C THR A 39 -15.73 5.77 -1.31
N GLY A 40 -14.89 6.71 -0.90
CA GLY A 40 -15.29 7.85 -0.07
C GLY A 40 -15.26 7.59 1.44
N LEU A 41 -15.10 6.34 1.90
CA LEU A 41 -14.98 6.02 3.33
C LEU A 41 -13.55 6.02 3.86
N GLY A 42 -12.57 6.42 3.04
CA GLY A 42 -11.19 6.68 3.49
C GLY A 42 -10.28 5.46 3.54
N LYS A 43 -10.28 4.61 2.50
CA LYS A 43 -9.28 3.52 2.34
C LYS A 43 -7.85 4.02 2.54
N THR A 44 -7.49 5.14 1.90
CA THR A 44 -6.16 5.74 2.03
C THR A 44 -5.85 6.21 3.46
N THR A 45 -6.87 6.60 4.24
CA THR A 45 -6.69 6.91 5.67
C THR A 45 -6.39 5.65 6.49
N VAL A 46 -7.03 4.53 6.19
CA VAL A 46 -6.70 3.24 6.81
C VAL A 46 -5.25 2.84 6.47
N ALA A 47 -4.85 2.99 5.20
CA ALA A 47 -3.47 2.79 4.77
C ALA A 47 -2.49 3.69 5.56
N LEU A 48 -2.80 4.98 5.75
CA LEU A 48 -1.98 5.91 6.51
C LEU A 48 -1.67 5.41 7.92
N HIS A 49 -2.66 4.86 8.63
CA HIS A 49 -2.46 4.30 9.97
C HIS A 49 -1.45 3.16 9.97
N VAL A 50 -1.54 2.27 8.98
CA VAL A 50 -0.60 1.14 8.87
C VAL A 50 0.79 1.64 8.46
N ILE A 51 0.88 2.53 7.47
CA ILE A 51 2.13 3.15 7.01
C ILE A 51 2.85 3.80 8.20
N ALA A 52 2.14 4.62 8.97
CA ALA A 52 2.70 5.30 10.12
C ALA A 52 3.21 4.31 11.19
N HIS A 53 2.50 3.21 11.41
CA HIS A 53 2.96 2.13 12.30
C HIS A 53 4.25 1.47 11.78
N TYR A 54 4.32 1.08 10.51
CA TYR A 54 5.52 0.42 9.96
C TYR A 54 6.75 1.35 9.91
N LEU A 55 6.54 2.64 9.61
CA LEU A 55 7.59 3.65 9.77
C LEU A 55 8.10 3.74 11.22
N SER A 56 7.22 3.55 12.21
CA SER A 56 7.58 3.58 13.63
C SER A 56 8.49 2.45 14.07
N LEU A 57 8.46 1.32 13.36
CA LEU A 57 9.29 0.15 13.62
C LEU A 57 10.72 0.32 13.08
N GLY A 58 10.91 1.10 12.02
CA GLY A 58 12.24 1.37 11.44
C GLY A 58 12.91 0.14 10.79
N VAL A 59 12.13 -0.85 10.34
CA VAL A 59 12.63 -2.15 9.84
C VAL A 59 12.60 -2.30 8.31
N GLY A 60 12.20 -1.27 7.58
CA GLY A 60 12.15 -1.26 6.11
C GLY A 60 11.16 -0.23 5.57
N GLY A 61 11.27 0.07 4.28
CA GLY A 61 10.40 1.02 3.58
C GLY A 61 9.01 0.47 3.29
N VAL A 62 8.15 1.35 2.79
CA VAL A 62 6.76 1.04 2.40
C VAL A 62 6.57 1.22 0.90
N LEU A 63 5.99 0.22 0.25
CA LEU A 63 5.57 0.30 -1.14
C LEU A 63 4.05 0.40 -1.23
N PHE A 64 3.54 1.46 -1.86
CA PHE A 64 2.10 1.65 -2.11
C PHE A 64 1.84 1.65 -3.62
N LEU A 65 1.23 0.57 -4.09
CA LEU A 65 0.92 0.35 -5.49
C LEU A 65 -0.49 0.83 -5.83
N ALA A 66 -0.59 1.55 -6.95
CA ALA A 66 -1.88 1.91 -7.54
C ALA A 66 -1.89 1.71 -9.06
N PRO A 67 -3.04 1.35 -9.66
CA PRO A 67 -3.07 0.83 -11.01
C PRO A 67 -2.85 1.90 -12.09
N THR A 68 -3.05 3.17 -11.75
CA THR A 68 -2.87 4.29 -12.69
C THR A 68 -1.94 5.34 -12.14
N ARG A 69 -1.32 6.11 -13.03
CA ARG A 69 -0.51 7.28 -12.66
C ARG A 69 -1.31 8.30 -11.86
N VAL A 70 -2.58 8.53 -12.22
CA VAL A 70 -3.46 9.47 -11.51
C VAL A 70 -3.66 9.04 -10.06
N LEU A 71 -4.03 7.77 -9.83
CA LEU A 71 -4.22 7.24 -8.47
C LEU A 71 -2.90 7.25 -7.67
N THR A 72 -1.78 6.89 -8.32
CA THR A 72 -0.46 6.91 -7.68
C THR A 72 -0.08 8.32 -7.21
N ASN A 73 -0.32 9.34 -8.05
CA ASN A 73 -0.09 10.75 -7.68
C ASN A 73 -1.04 11.19 -6.55
N GLN A 74 -2.31 10.80 -6.59
CA GLN A 74 -3.26 11.12 -5.53
C GLN A 74 -2.83 10.54 -4.17
N HIS A 75 -2.38 9.29 -4.12
CA HIS A 75 -1.85 8.70 -2.89
C HIS A 75 -0.55 9.39 -2.44
N TYR A 76 0.35 9.70 -3.38
CA TYR A 76 1.56 10.46 -3.08
C TYR A 76 1.27 11.82 -2.44
N ASP A 77 0.38 12.61 -3.05
CA ASP A 77 -0.01 13.93 -2.54
C ASP A 77 -0.73 13.81 -1.19
N PHE A 78 -1.62 12.83 -1.05
CA PHE A 78 -2.28 12.54 0.21
C PHE A 78 -1.26 12.24 1.32
N LEU A 79 -0.28 11.36 1.06
CA LEU A 79 0.74 11.01 2.05
C LEU A 79 1.65 12.19 2.35
N LYS A 80 2.06 12.99 1.36
CA LYS A 80 2.82 14.23 1.60
C LYS A 80 2.08 15.22 2.49
N ASN A 81 0.77 15.33 2.32
CA ASN A 81 -0.04 16.27 3.09
C ASN A 81 -0.32 15.79 4.51
N ASN A 82 -0.27 14.48 4.76
CA ASN A 82 -0.72 13.88 6.03
C ASN A 82 0.39 13.21 6.84
N LEU A 83 1.48 12.75 6.22
CA LEU A 83 2.64 12.23 6.95
C LEU A 83 3.55 13.37 7.37
N ASN A 84 4.09 13.25 8.58
CA ASN A 84 5.19 14.07 9.06
C ASN A 84 6.53 13.48 8.59
N LEU A 85 6.69 13.37 7.27
CA LEU A 85 7.83 12.75 6.60
C LEU A 85 8.05 13.42 5.24
N GLU A 86 9.27 13.85 4.97
CA GLU A 86 9.65 14.41 3.66
C GLU A 86 10.11 13.33 2.66
N ASP A 87 10.56 12.20 3.19
CA ASP A 87 11.17 11.08 2.47
C ASP A 87 10.10 10.17 1.80
N ILE A 88 9.36 10.76 0.86
CA ILE A 88 8.32 10.10 0.08
C ILE A 88 8.64 10.20 -1.41
N GLY A 89 8.76 9.05 -2.06
CA GLY A 89 9.07 8.89 -3.48
C GLY A 89 7.84 8.60 -4.33
N LEU A 90 7.91 9.02 -5.60
CA LEU A 90 6.93 8.69 -6.63
C LEU A 90 7.67 8.00 -7.78
N VAL A 91 7.26 6.78 -8.12
CA VAL A 91 7.89 6.02 -9.22
C VAL A 91 6.86 5.67 -10.29
N THR A 92 7.00 6.31 -11.45
CA THR A 92 6.11 6.09 -12.60
C THR A 92 6.92 5.89 -13.88
N GLY A 93 6.25 5.61 -15.00
CA GLY A 93 6.92 5.22 -16.25
C GLY A 93 7.59 6.34 -17.04
N GLU A 94 7.40 7.59 -16.63
CA GLU A 94 7.97 8.78 -17.30
C GLU A 94 9.37 9.14 -16.78
N ASP A 95 9.77 8.57 -15.64
CA ASP A 95 11.02 8.92 -14.98
C ASP A 95 12.22 8.15 -15.58
N SER A 96 13.36 8.83 -15.70
CA SER A 96 14.63 8.19 -16.07
C SER A 96 15.03 7.13 -15.02
N ILE A 97 15.83 6.13 -15.43
CA ILE A 97 16.31 5.09 -14.50
C ILE A 97 17.04 5.70 -13.30
N GLU A 98 17.86 6.74 -13.52
CA GLU A 98 18.57 7.44 -12.45
C GLU A 98 17.61 8.09 -11.45
N LYS A 99 16.56 8.78 -11.94
CA LYS A 99 15.53 9.37 -11.08
C LYS A 99 14.75 8.29 -10.33
N ARG A 100 14.43 7.17 -10.98
CA ARG A 100 13.77 6.04 -10.30
C ARG A 100 14.64 5.42 -9.22
N ARG A 101 15.94 5.21 -9.46
CA ARG A 101 16.89 4.73 -8.43
C ARG A 101 16.88 5.62 -7.19
N LYS A 102 16.90 6.94 -7.37
CA LYS A 102 16.79 7.91 -6.28
C LYS A 102 15.43 7.82 -5.56
N ASN A 103 14.34 7.67 -6.31
CA ASN A 103 13.01 7.59 -5.71
C ASN A 103 12.76 6.24 -4.99
N TRP A 104 13.40 5.17 -5.43
CA TRP A 104 13.35 3.87 -4.77
C TRP A 104 14.03 3.87 -3.40
N SER A 105 14.98 4.78 -3.14
CA SER A 105 15.62 4.89 -1.83
C SER A 105 14.80 5.65 -0.78
N ASN A 106 13.61 6.17 -1.12
CA ASN A 106 12.73 6.81 -0.15
C ASN A 106 12.14 5.80 0.84
N SER A 107 11.77 6.25 2.04
CA SER A 107 11.14 5.40 3.06
C SER A 107 9.71 5.00 2.71
N VAL A 108 8.98 5.83 1.95
CA VAL A 108 7.65 5.52 1.43
C VAL A 108 7.63 5.78 -0.07
N ILE A 109 7.21 4.80 -0.87
CA ILE A 109 7.18 4.89 -2.32
C ILE A 109 5.77 4.62 -2.83
N CYS A 110 5.21 5.60 -3.56
CA CYS A 110 4.02 5.38 -4.37
C CYS A 110 4.46 4.99 -5.79
N ALA A 111 4.00 3.86 -6.32
CA ALA A 111 4.43 3.39 -7.63
C ALA A 111 3.32 2.74 -8.46
N THR A 112 3.48 2.77 -9.78
CA THR A 112 2.67 1.95 -10.69
C THR A 112 3.21 0.52 -10.78
N PRO A 113 2.34 -0.49 -10.96
CA PRO A 113 2.76 -1.88 -10.88
C PRO A 113 3.66 -2.31 -12.04
N GLU A 114 3.39 -1.86 -13.27
CA GLU A 114 4.22 -2.23 -14.43
C GLU A 114 5.68 -1.80 -14.24
N ILE A 115 5.91 -0.58 -13.74
CA ILE A 115 7.28 -0.09 -13.48
C ILE A 115 7.91 -0.80 -12.31
N THR A 116 7.14 -1.05 -11.25
CA THR A 116 7.63 -1.83 -10.10
C THR A 116 8.07 -3.23 -10.53
N ARG A 117 7.25 -3.95 -11.30
CA ARG A 117 7.58 -5.29 -11.83
C ARG A 117 8.86 -5.22 -12.66
N ASN A 118 8.93 -4.28 -13.61
CA ASN A 118 10.09 -4.16 -14.50
C ASN A 118 11.37 -3.77 -13.75
N ASP A 119 11.30 -2.92 -12.74
CA ASP A 119 12.47 -2.52 -11.96
C ASP A 119 12.90 -3.63 -10.98
N LEU A 120 11.97 -4.47 -10.50
CA LEU A 120 12.28 -5.70 -9.78
C LEU A 120 12.97 -6.72 -10.69
N ASP A 121 12.50 -6.88 -11.94
CA ASP A 121 13.12 -7.76 -12.95
C ASP A 121 14.55 -7.34 -13.31
N ARG A 122 14.80 -6.03 -13.32
CA ARG A 122 16.09 -5.43 -13.63
C ARG A 122 17.00 -5.28 -12.41
N GLU A 123 16.56 -5.75 -11.24
CA GLU A 123 17.28 -5.61 -9.97
C GLU A 123 17.64 -4.15 -9.64
N ILE A 124 16.83 -3.19 -10.11
CA ILE A 124 16.95 -1.77 -9.77
C ILE A 124 16.46 -1.51 -8.34
N VAL A 125 15.47 -2.30 -7.91
CA VAL A 125 14.85 -2.24 -6.59
C VAL A 125 14.86 -3.64 -6.00
N SER A 126 15.26 -3.77 -4.72
CA SER A 126 15.21 -5.03 -3.99
C SER A 126 13.88 -5.20 -3.26
N LEU A 127 13.35 -6.42 -3.20
CA LEU A 127 12.17 -6.76 -2.40
C LEU A 127 12.45 -6.62 -0.90
N ASP A 128 13.68 -6.90 -0.49
CA ASP A 128 14.06 -7.00 0.93
C ASP A 128 14.10 -5.63 1.62
N GLN A 129 14.00 -4.53 0.87
CA GLN A 129 13.90 -3.19 1.44
C GLN A 129 12.50 -2.88 1.98
N PHE A 130 11.47 -3.64 1.57
CA PHE A 130 10.08 -3.35 1.92
C PHE A 130 9.61 -4.18 3.11
N SER A 131 9.19 -3.49 4.17
CA SER A 131 8.54 -4.09 5.34
C SER A 131 7.02 -4.18 5.17
N LEU A 132 6.45 -3.33 4.31
CA LEU A 132 5.02 -3.24 4.00
C LEU A 132 4.80 -3.00 2.51
N VAL A 133 3.87 -3.74 1.91
CA VAL A 133 3.38 -3.52 0.54
C VAL A 133 1.86 -3.43 0.54
N ILE A 134 1.34 -2.35 -0.03
CA ILE A 134 -0.09 -2.07 -0.15
C ILE A 134 -0.48 -2.09 -1.62
N PHE A 135 -1.50 -2.88 -1.95
CA PHE A 135 -2.08 -3.00 -3.29
C PHE A 135 -3.44 -2.28 -3.32
N ASP A 136 -3.49 -1.09 -3.91
CA ASP A 136 -4.76 -0.41 -4.21
C ASP A 136 -5.48 -1.09 -5.37
N GLU A 137 -6.81 -1.08 -5.35
CA GLU A 137 -7.64 -1.80 -6.32
C GLU A 137 -7.23 -3.28 -6.42
N ALA A 138 -7.06 -3.93 -5.27
CA ALA A 138 -6.56 -5.30 -5.12
C ALA A 138 -7.39 -6.34 -5.88
N HIS A 139 -8.63 -6.02 -6.28
CA HIS A 139 -9.44 -6.84 -7.17
C HIS A 139 -8.80 -7.07 -8.56
N ARG A 140 -7.75 -6.30 -8.91
CA ARG A 140 -6.93 -6.48 -10.11
C ARG A 140 -5.84 -7.55 -9.96
N THR A 141 -5.65 -8.11 -8.77
CA THR A 141 -4.63 -9.14 -8.50
C THR A 141 -5.11 -10.52 -8.94
N VAL A 142 -5.36 -10.65 -10.24
CA VAL A 142 -5.84 -11.86 -10.91
C VAL A 142 -5.13 -12.02 -12.26
N GLY A 143 -4.93 -13.26 -12.68
CA GLY A 143 -4.23 -13.61 -13.91
C GLY A 143 -2.82 -13.00 -13.99
N ASP A 144 -2.42 -12.67 -15.22
CA ASP A 144 -1.07 -12.18 -15.55
C ASP A 144 -0.87 -10.68 -15.27
N TYR A 145 -1.76 -10.04 -14.49
CA TYR A 145 -1.58 -8.65 -14.14
C TYR A 145 -0.32 -8.44 -13.29
N ALA A 146 0.31 -7.27 -13.42
CA ALA A 146 1.57 -6.98 -12.74
C ALA A 146 1.48 -7.10 -11.20
N TYR A 147 0.31 -6.89 -10.58
CA TYR A 147 0.14 -7.18 -9.15
C TYR A 147 0.41 -8.63 -8.80
N SER A 148 -0.10 -9.59 -9.57
CA SER A 148 0.09 -11.01 -9.31
C SER A 148 1.58 -11.38 -9.36
N ALA A 149 2.29 -10.84 -10.35
CA ALA A 149 3.73 -11.05 -10.52
C ALA A 149 4.59 -10.39 -9.42
N ILE A 150 4.13 -9.28 -8.83
CA ILE A 150 4.81 -8.63 -7.71
C ILE A 150 4.52 -9.40 -6.42
N ALA A 151 3.26 -9.71 -6.15
CA ALA A 151 2.80 -10.37 -4.93
C ALA A 151 3.44 -11.75 -4.74
N SER A 152 3.56 -12.53 -5.82
CA SER A 152 4.19 -13.86 -5.80
C SER A 152 5.66 -13.83 -5.35
N ARG A 153 6.37 -12.71 -5.50
CA ARG A 153 7.76 -12.56 -5.05
C ARG A 153 7.90 -12.38 -3.54
N PHE A 154 6.83 -12.00 -2.86
CA PHE A 154 6.80 -11.84 -1.41
C PHE A 154 6.37 -13.12 -0.68
N VAL A 155 6.16 -14.23 -1.39
CA VAL A 155 5.82 -15.51 -0.76
C VAL A 155 6.94 -15.96 0.19
N GLY A 156 6.56 -16.25 1.44
CA GLY A 156 7.49 -16.66 2.49
C GLY A 156 8.38 -15.54 3.06
N LYS A 157 8.21 -14.29 2.60
CA LYS A 157 8.91 -13.13 3.16
C LYS A 157 8.18 -12.62 4.41
N LYS A 158 8.91 -11.90 5.27
CA LYS A 158 8.34 -11.25 6.48
C LYS A 158 7.59 -9.95 6.18
N THR A 159 7.54 -9.53 4.91
CA THR A 159 6.87 -8.32 4.45
C THR A 159 5.36 -8.42 4.66
N ARG A 160 4.76 -7.39 5.26
CA ARG A 160 3.31 -7.29 5.39
C ARG A 160 2.67 -6.96 4.05
N ILE A 161 1.65 -7.74 3.68
CA ILE A 161 0.85 -7.50 2.48
C ILE A 161 -0.54 -7.00 2.88
N ILE A 162 -0.96 -5.89 2.28
CA ILE A 162 -2.32 -5.37 2.40
C ILE A 162 -2.92 -5.21 1.00
N GLY A 163 -4.08 -5.80 0.78
CA GLY A 163 -4.93 -5.45 -0.35
C GLY A 163 -5.99 -4.44 0.07
N MET A 164 -6.31 -3.47 -0.79
CA MET A 164 -7.45 -2.58 -0.59
C MET A 164 -8.36 -2.61 -1.81
N THR A 165 -9.66 -2.70 -1.60
CA THR A 165 -10.63 -2.65 -2.70
C THR A 165 -11.95 -2.06 -2.24
N ALA A 166 -12.73 -1.47 -3.16
CA ALA A 166 -14.10 -1.07 -2.86
C ALA A 166 -15.02 -2.29 -2.69
N THR A 167 -14.79 -3.33 -3.49
CA THR A 167 -15.59 -4.54 -3.52
C THR A 167 -14.72 -5.74 -3.85
N LEU A 168 -15.13 -6.91 -3.36
CA LEU A 168 -14.61 -8.19 -3.82
C LEU A 168 -15.37 -8.63 -5.09
N PRO A 169 -14.71 -9.28 -6.07
CA PRO A 169 -15.41 -9.88 -7.20
C PRO A 169 -16.49 -10.87 -6.73
N ALA A 170 -17.65 -10.86 -7.39
CA ALA A 170 -18.70 -11.86 -7.14
C ALA A 170 -18.30 -13.27 -7.62
N ASP A 171 -17.39 -13.31 -8.59
CA ASP A 171 -16.76 -14.53 -9.06
C ASP A 171 -15.86 -15.13 -7.97
N LYS A 172 -16.26 -16.30 -7.48
CA LYS A 172 -15.58 -17.00 -6.38
C LYS A 172 -14.16 -17.43 -6.74
N GLU A 173 -13.90 -17.78 -7.99
CA GLU A 173 -12.57 -18.19 -8.43
C GLU A 173 -11.61 -16.99 -8.36
N LYS A 174 -12.04 -15.85 -8.90
CA LYS A 174 -11.27 -14.60 -8.81
C LYS A 174 -11.06 -14.14 -7.38
N ALA A 175 -12.09 -14.22 -6.53
CA ALA A 175 -11.96 -13.87 -5.11
C ALA A 175 -10.92 -14.76 -4.41
N THR A 176 -10.96 -16.07 -4.67
CA THR A 176 -10.00 -17.05 -4.13
C THR A 176 -8.58 -16.79 -4.63
N GLU A 177 -8.44 -16.45 -5.91
CA GLU A 177 -7.15 -16.11 -6.52
C GLU A 177 -6.52 -14.88 -5.86
N ILE A 178 -7.30 -13.82 -5.62
CA ILE A 178 -6.82 -12.61 -4.92
C ILE A 178 -6.32 -12.96 -3.51
N ILE A 179 -7.14 -13.70 -2.74
CA ILE A 179 -6.82 -14.12 -1.37
C ILE A 179 -5.52 -14.94 -1.34
N THR A 180 -5.38 -15.87 -2.28
CA THR A 180 -4.22 -16.76 -2.35
C THR A 180 -2.96 -16.00 -2.79
N THR A 181 -3.06 -15.20 -3.84
CA THR A 181 -1.92 -14.47 -4.43
C THR A 181 -1.36 -13.43 -3.48
N LEU A 182 -2.22 -12.72 -2.74
CA LEU A 182 -1.82 -11.75 -1.72
C LEU A 182 -1.54 -12.40 -0.35
N GLN A 183 -1.68 -13.73 -0.22
CA GLN A 183 -1.48 -14.47 1.03
C GLN A 183 -2.33 -13.90 2.18
N ILE A 184 -3.60 -13.58 1.91
CA ILE A 184 -4.52 -12.93 2.84
C ILE A 184 -4.92 -13.91 3.94
N ALA A 185 -4.70 -13.52 5.19
CA ALA A 185 -5.14 -14.25 6.38
C ALA A 185 -6.56 -13.84 6.80
N SER A 186 -6.93 -12.57 6.60
CA SER A 186 -8.26 -12.08 6.95
C SER A 186 -8.78 -10.98 6.02
N VAL A 187 -10.11 -10.91 5.92
CA VAL A 187 -10.83 -9.85 5.21
C VAL A 187 -11.43 -8.92 6.25
N ALA A 188 -11.08 -7.64 6.19
CA ALA A 188 -11.59 -6.59 7.07
C ALA A 188 -12.55 -5.71 6.27
N GLN A 189 -13.80 -5.59 6.73
CA GLN A 189 -14.86 -4.90 5.98
C GLN A 189 -15.77 -4.08 6.88
N ARG A 190 -16.40 -3.05 6.31
CA ARG A 190 -17.44 -2.23 6.93
C ARG A 190 -18.52 -1.87 5.93
#